data_AF-A0A7R9V922-F1
#
_entry.id   AF-A0A7R9V922-F1
#
_cell.length_a   1.000
_cell.length_b   1.000
_cell.length_c   1.000
_cell.angle_alpha   90.00
_cell.angle_beta   90.00
_cell.angle_gamma   90.00
#
_symmetry.space_group_name_H-M   'P 1'
#
loop_
_entity.id
_entity.type
_entity.pdbx_description
1 polymer ?
#
loop_
_entity_poly.entity_id
_entity_poly.type
_entity_poly.pdbx_seq_one_letter_code
_entity_poly.pdbx_strand_id
1 'polypeptide(L)'
;ASCDRVRDGALVDLGVRLEDKPDGTAVWKLDDPAVMKAEQEDRARGAAQAAAKKLATKLSMLEKEQEKFERLLALPPPAEQLAGKYRFDASSGEPTHDKDGVLLEGKALDKAKKDVEKARKALEPLTKKLAEDPAFMDKLTVDIASMREQMQQLQAA
;
A
#
# COMPACT_ATOMS: atom_id res chain seq x y z
N ALA A 1 14.07 -30.38 5.61
CA ALA A 1 15.32 -29.77 5.09
C ALA A 1 16.19 -30.79 4.36
N SER A 2 16.84 -31.75 5.05
CA SER A 2 17.71 -32.74 4.36
C SER A 2 16.94 -33.67 3.41
N CYS A 3 15.73 -34.10 3.78
CA CYS A 3 14.89 -34.96 2.94
C CYS A 3 14.41 -34.24 1.66
N ASP A 4 14.05 -32.97 1.74
CA ASP A 4 13.63 -32.16 0.58
C ASP A 4 14.77 -32.00 -0.41
N ARG A 5 16.01 -31.81 0.08
CA ARG A 5 17.19 -31.69 -0.79
C ARG A 5 17.49 -32.98 -1.56
N VAL A 6 17.25 -34.14 -0.93
CA VAL A 6 17.40 -35.44 -1.61
C VAL A 6 16.26 -35.65 -2.62
N ARG A 7 15.01 -35.39 -2.21
CA ARG A 7 13.83 -35.56 -3.06
C ARG A 7 13.85 -34.63 -4.29
N ASP A 8 14.13 -33.36 -4.07
CA ASP A 8 14.01 -32.32 -5.08
C ASP A 8 15.34 -32.10 -5.82
N GLY A 9 16.46 -32.64 -5.35
CA GLY A 9 17.76 -32.59 -6.03
C GLY A 9 18.19 -33.95 -6.56
N ALA A 10 18.78 -34.77 -5.68
CA ALA A 10 19.44 -36.02 -6.07
C ALA A 10 18.51 -37.02 -6.76
N LEU A 11 17.25 -37.16 -6.32
CA LEU A 11 16.29 -38.06 -6.97
C LEU A 11 15.89 -37.56 -8.36
N VAL A 12 15.77 -36.24 -8.55
CA VAL A 12 15.45 -35.64 -9.85
C VAL A 12 16.61 -35.82 -10.85
N ASP A 13 17.85 -35.65 -10.39
CA ASP A 13 19.05 -35.94 -11.20
C ASP A 13 19.11 -37.40 -11.66
N LEU A 14 18.58 -38.32 -10.84
CA LEU A 14 18.51 -39.75 -11.13
C LEU A 14 17.23 -40.17 -11.88
N GLY A 15 16.30 -39.23 -12.15
CA GLY A 15 15.02 -39.54 -12.79
C GLY A 15 14.06 -40.33 -11.90
N VAL A 16 14.20 -40.25 -10.59
CA VAL A 16 13.36 -40.95 -9.60
C VAL A 16 12.28 -40.00 -9.09
N ARG A 17 11.02 -40.28 -9.43
CA ARG A 17 9.84 -39.53 -8.96
C ARG A 17 9.16 -40.27 -7.83
N LEU A 18 8.92 -39.59 -6.70
CA LEU A 18 8.15 -40.10 -5.57
C LEU A 18 6.67 -39.70 -5.69
N GLU A 19 5.77 -40.64 -5.44
CA GLU A 19 4.33 -40.46 -5.37
C GLU A 19 3.81 -40.98 -4.03
N ASP A 20 3.32 -40.07 -3.21
CA ASP A 20 2.67 -40.42 -1.95
C ASP A 20 1.22 -40.88 -2.22
N LYS A 21 0.88 -42.05 -1.71
CA LYS A 21 -0.47 -42.59 -1.78
C LYS A 21 -1.32 -42.13 -0.60
N PRO A 22 -2.66 -42.08 -0.76
CA PRO A 22 -3.58 -41.72 0.33
C PRO A 22 -3.53 -42.67 1.53
N ASP A 23 -3.02 -43.89 1.34
CA ASP A 23 -2.85 -44.91 2.39
C ASP A 23 -1.58 -44.69 3.24
N GLY A 24 -0.81 -43.64 2.96
CA GLY A 24 0.43 -43.31 3.66
C GLY A 24 1.67 -44.06 3.16
N THR A 25 1.55 -44.88 2.10
CA THR A 25 2.70 -45.49 1.43
C THR A 25 3.24 -44.58 0.34
N ALA A 26 4.55 -44.62 0.09
CA ALA A 26 5.18 -43.91 -1.02
C ALA A 26 5.62 -44.91 -2.10
N VAL A 27 5.30 -44.63 -3.35
CA VAL A 27 5.78 -45.38 -4.51
C VAL A 27 6.75 -44.51 -5.29
N TRP A 28 7.75 -45.13 -5.90
CA TRP A 28 8.67 -44.43 -6.78
C TRP A 28 8.60 -44.98 -8.20
N LYS A 29 8.84 -44.13 -9.18
CA LYS A 29 8.93 -44.50 -10.60
C LYS A 29 10.09 -43.79 -11.27
N LEU A 30 10.55 -44.37 -12.38
CA LEU A 30 11.52 -43.72 -13.25
C LEU A 30 10.81 -42.80 -14.24
N ASP A 31 11.35 -41.61 -14.40
CA ASP A 31 10.89 -40.56 -15.31
C ASP A 31 12.11 -39.89 -15.96
N ASP A 32 11.88 -39.05 -16.96
CA ASP A 32 12.98 -38.35 -17.64
C ASP A 32 13.56 -37.24 -16.73
N PRO A 33 14.84 -37.30 -16.32
CA PRO A 33 15.48 -36.25 -15.52
C PRO A 33 15.39 -34.86 -16.15
N ALA A 34 15.44 -34.76 -17.49
CA ALA A 34 15.36 -33.47 -18.18
C ALA A 34 13.97 -32.85 -18.03
N VAL A 35 12.91 -33.65 -18.13
CA VAL A 35 11.53 -33.19 -17.93
C VAL A 35 11.31 -32.78 -16.47
N MET A 36 11.79 -33.59 -15.52
CA MET A 36 11.65 -33.29 -14.10
C MET A 36 12.38 -31.99 -13.69
N LYS A 37 13.56 -31.71 -14.24
CA LYS A 37 14.28 -30.44 -14.03
C LYS A 37 13.52 -29.26 -14.62
N ALA A 38 13.02 -29.40 -15.85
CA ALA A 38 12.24 -28.36 -16.50
C ALA A 38 10.98 -28.00 -15.68
N GLU A 39 10.25 -29.00 -15.15
CA GLU A 39 9.10 -28.76 -14.27
C GLU A 39 9.47 -28.02 -12.97
N GLN A 40 10.63 -28.33 -12.38
CA GLN A 40 11.10 -27.63 -11.19
C GLN A 40 11.48 -26.18 -11.48
N GLU A 41 12.19 -25.95 -12.58
CA GLU A 41 12.54 -24.62 -13.04
C GLU A 41 11.28 -23.81 -13.35
N ASP A 42 10.30 -24.41 -14.05
CA ASP A 42 9.01 -23.79 -14.33
C ASP A 42 8.25 -23.42 -13.06
N ARG A 43 8.23 -24.33 -12.06
CA ARG A 43 7.63 -24.06 -10.74
C ARG A 43 8.37 -22.96 -10.01
N ALA A 44 9.70 -22.95 -10.03
CA ALA A 44 10.52 -21.93 -9.38
C ALA A 44 10.31 -20.56 -10.03
N ARG A 45 10.29 -20.49 -11.37
CA ARG A 45 9.96 -19.27 -12.12
C ARG A 45 8.55 -18.80 -11.81
N GLY A 46 7.57 -19.70 -11.76
CA GLY A 46 6.18 -19.38 -11.40
C GLY A 46 6.07 -18.82 -9.97
N ALA A 47 6.77 -19.42 -9.00
CA ALA A 47 6.81 -18.95 -7.62
C ALA A 47 7.48 -17.57 -7.50
N ALA A 48 8.60 -17.35 -8.21
CA ALA A 48 9.29 -16.07 -8.24
C ALA A 48 8.41 -14.97 -8.87
N GLN A 49 7.75 -15.25 -9.99
CA GLN A 49 6.81 -14.32 -10.62
C GLN A 49 5.61 -13.99 -9.72
N ALA A 50 5.06 -14.99 -9.04
CA ALA A 50 3.96 -14.78 -8.10
C ALA A 50 4.39 -13.91 -6.90
N ALA A 51 5.59 -14.15 -6.36
CA ALA A 51 6.17 -13.33 -5.29
C ALA A 51 6.38 -11.88 -5.75
N ALA A 52 6.95 -11.68 -6.94
CA ALA A 52 7.19 -10.37 -7.52
C ALA A 52 5.87 -9.61 -7.76
N LYS A 53 4.86 -10.28 -8.32
CA LYS A 53 3.53 -9.68 -8.53
C LYS A 53 2.86 -9.28 -7.22
N LYS A 54 2.98 -10.11 -6.18
CA LYS A 54 2.44 -9.82 -4.85
C LYS A 54 3.12 -8.58 -4.23
N LEU A 55 4.44 -8.48 -4.32
CA LEU A 55 5.19 -7.33 -3.84
C LEU A 55 4.84 -6.06 -4.63
N ALA A 56 4.83 -6.12 -5.96
CA ALA A 56 4.47 -4.99 -6.82
C ALA A 56 3.04 -4.47 -6.54
N THR A 57 2.10 -5.37 -6.30
CA THR A 57 0.71 -4.99 -5.98
C THR A 57 0.61 -4.26 -4.64
N LYS A 58 1.33 -4.76 -3.63
CA LYS A 58 1.41 -4.11 -2.31
C LYS A 58 2.10 -2.75 -2.39
N LEU A 59 3.21 -2.65 -3.11
CA LEU A 59 3.93 -1.40 -3.31
C LEU A 59 3.03 -0.35 -3.97
N SER A 60 2.35 -0.70 -5.06
CA SER A 60 1.44 0.23 -5.75
C SER A 60 0.27 0.69 -4.85
N MET A 61 -0.23 -0.19 -3.98
CA MET A 61 -1.26 0.18 -3.00
C MET A 61 -0.73 1.22 -2.00
N LEU A 62 0.46 0.99 -1.43
CA LEU A 62 1.07 1.92 -0.48
C LEU A 62 1.44 3.25 -1.14
N GLU A 63 1.96 3.25 -2.36
CA GLU A 63 2.27 4.47 -3.12
C GLU A 63 1.00 5.30 -3.40
N LYS A 64 -0.11 4.65 -3.77
CA LYS A 64 -1.39 5.35 -3.94
C LYS A 64 -1.94 5.90 -2.64
N GLU A 65 -1.73 5.19 -1.54
CA GLU A 65 -2.09 5.66 -0.21
C GLU A 65 -1.24 6.87 0.19
N GLN A 66 0.06 6.82 -0.03
CA GLN A 66 0.99 7.92 0.21
C GLN A 66 0.59 9.14 -0.60
N GLU A 67 0.40 9.00 -1.91
CA GLU A 67 -0.01 10.10 -2.78
C GLU A 67 -1.33 10.72 -2.32
N LYS A 68 -2.31 9.91 -1.90
CA LYS A 68 -3.57 10.40 -1.35
C LYS A 68 -3.33 11.27 -0.10
N PHE A 69 -2.52 10.81 0.85
CA PHE A 69 -2.30 11.55 2.09
C PHE A 69 -1.36 12.75 1.91
N GLU A 70 -0.37 12.67 1.03
CA GLU A 70 0.47 13.80 0.63
C GLU A 70 -0.36 14.91 -0.03
N ARG A 71 -1.31 14.54 -0.91
CA ARG A 71 -2.27 15.51 -1.46
C ARG A 71 -3.11 16.17 -0.38
N LEU A 72 -3.53 15.42 0.65
CA LEU A 72 -4.27 15.98 1.79
C LEU A 72 -3.39 16.87 2.68
N LEU A 73 -2.10 16.56 2.83
CA LEU A 73 -1.13 17.37 3.58
C LEU A 73 -0.80 18.68 2.86
N ALA A 74 -0.72 18.62 1.53
CA ALA A 74 -0.48 19.78 0.69
C ALA A 74 -1.69 20.72 0.60
N LEU A 75 -2.89 20.24 0.98
CA LEU A 75 -4.05 21.13 1.08
C LEU A 75 -3.85 22.10 2.24
N PRO A 76 -3.96 23.42 1.99
CA PRO A 76 -3.78 24.40 3.04
C PRO A 76 -4.92 24.29 4.07
N PRO A 77 -4.80 24.89 5.26
CA PRO A 77 -5.87 24.90 6.26
C PRO A 77 -7.20 25.46 5.71
N PRO A 78 -8.36 25.07 6.27
CA PRO A 78 -9.68 25.53 5.80
C PRO A 78 -9.81 27.06 5.66
N ALA A 79 -9.18 27.82 6.56
CA ALA A 79 -9.18 29.28 6.52
C ALA A 79 -8.45 29.84 5.28
N GLU A 80 -7.33 29.23 4.90
CA GLU A 80 -6.57 29.61 3.70
C GLU A 80 -7.25 29.14 2.41
N GLN A 81 -7.81 27.92 2.39
CA GLN A 81 -8.59 27.42 1.23
C GLN A 81 -9.76 28.35 0.88
N LEU A 82 -10.35 28.96 1.90
CA LEU A 82 -11.54 29.81 1.77
C LEU A 82 -11.22 31.31 1.85
N ALA A 83 -9.95 31.70 1.97
CA ALA A 83 -9.54 33.10 2.07
C ALA A 83 -10.00 33.96 0.87
N GLY A 84 -10.17 33.35 -0.31
CA GLY A 84 -10.73 34.01 -1.50
C GLY A 84 -12.25 34.25 -1.45
N LYS A 85 -12.96 33.71 -0.46
CA LYS A 85 -14.42 33.80 -0.30
C LYS A 85 -14.84 34.44 1.01
N TYR A 86 -14.08 34.21 2.07
CA TYR A 86 -14.39 34.63 3.42
C TYR A 86 -13.13 35.15 4.12
N ARG A 87 -13.31 36.13 5.00
CA ARG A 87 -12.29 36.53 5.97
C ARG A 87 -12.54 35.79 7.27
N PHE A 88 -11.46 35.29 7.85
CA PHE A 88 -11.48 34.54 9.09
C PHE A 88 -10.97 35.40 10.22
N ASP A 89 -11.56 35.23 11.40
CA ASP A 89 -11.01 35.81 12.62
C ASP A 89 -9.79 35.00 13.08
N ALA A 90 -8.70 35.70 13.40
CA ALA A 90 -7.44 35.07 13.80
C ALA A 90 -7.53 34.38 15.18
N SER A 91 -8.48 34.79 16.03
CA SER A 91 -8.65 34.25 17.37
C SER A 91 -9.62 33.07 17.42
N SER A 92 -10.70 33.09 16.64
CA SER A 92 -11.72 32.04 16.65
C SER A 92 -11.56 31.04 15.50
N GLY A 93 -10.86 31.41 14.42
CA GLY A 93 -10.76 30.60 13.20
C GLY A 93 -12.09 30.45 12.47
N GLU A 94 -13.10 31.28 12.80
CA GLU A 94 -14.42 31.28 12.17
C GLU A 94 -14.52 32.33 11.06
N PRO A 95 -15.31 32.09 10.00
CA PRO A 95 -15.56 33.07 8.96
C PRO A 95 -16.43 34.20 9.52
N THR A 96 -15.92 35.43 9.48
CA THR A 96 -16.61 36.61 10.02
C THR A 96 -17.13 37.54 8.93
N HIS A 97 -16.39 37.70 7.84
CA HIS A 97 -16.77 38.59 6.75
C HIS A 97 -16.70 37.86 5.40
N ASP A 98 -17.41 38.36 4.39
CA ASP A 98 -17.25 37.92 3.02
C ASP A 98 -15.98 38.49 2.36
N LYS A 99 -15.75 38.16 1.10
CA LYS A 99 -14.61 38.66 0.30
C LYS A 99 -14.53 40.19 0.26
N ASP A 100 -15.68 40.87 0.32
CA ASP A 100 -15.82 42.32 0.19
C ASP A 100 -15.71 43.02 1.56
N GLY A 101 -15.57 42.25 2.64
CA GLY A 101 -15.46 42.77 4.01
C GLY A 101 -16.81 43.07 4.65
N VAL A 102 -17.91 42.55 4.10
CA VAL A 102 -19.24 42.66 4.72
C VAL A 102 -19.41 41.57 5.76
N LEU A 103 -19.92 41.95 6.94
CA LEU A 103 -20.17 41.03 8.04
C LEU A 103 -21.17 39.93 7.60
N LEU A 104 -20.81 38.68 7.86
CA LEU A 104 -21.67 37.53 7.56
C LEU A 104 -22.71 37.34 8.66
N GLU A 105 -23.98 37.44 8.31
CA GLU A 105 -25.10 37.19 9.22
C GLU A 105 -26.13 36.21 8.62
N GLY A 106 -26.90 35.54 9.47
CA GLY A 106 -27.96 34.62 9.08
C GLY A 106 -27.52 33.56 8.07
N LYS A 107 -28.22 33.50 6.92
CA LYS A 107 -27.99 32.48 5.87
C LYS A 107 -26.58 32.53 5.27
N ALA A 108 -25.94 33.70 5.24
CA ALA A 108 -24.60 33.87 4.68
C ALA A 108 -23.54 33.24 5.60
N LEU A 109 -23.69 33.44 6.91
CA LEU A 109 -22.87 32.80 7.93
C LEU A 109 -23.04 31.28 7.94
N ASP A 110 -24.29 30.79 7.84
CA ASP A 110 -24.57 29.35 7.76
C ASP A 110 -23.92 28.70 6.54
N LYS A 111 -23.90 29.41 5.41
CA LYS A 111 -23.22 28.93 4.19
C LYS A 111 -21.71 28.89 4.38
N ALA A 112 -21.11 29.94 4.95
CA ALA A 112 -19.68 29.98 5.22
C ALA A 112 -19.25 28.88 6.21
N LYS A 113 -20.01 28.66 7.28
CA LYS A 113 -19.79 27.54 8.22
C LYS A 113 -19.88 26.19 7.52
N LYS A 114 -20.86 25.98 6.64
CA LYS A 114 -20.96 24.74 5.84
C LYS A 114 -19.77 24.54 4.91
N ASP A 115 -19.23 25.58 4.31
CA ASP A 115 -18.07 25.47 3.43
C ASP A 115 -16.78 25.20 4.21
N VAL A 116 -16.61 25.78 5.41
CA VAL A 116 -15.53 25.43 6.34
C VAL A 116 -15.63 23.98 6.79
N GLU A 117 -16.83 23.53 7.17
CA GLU A 117 -17.08 22.13 7.54
C GLU A 117 -16.77 21.16 6.39
N LYS A 118 -17.09 21.52 5.14
CA LYS A 118 -16.68 20.70 3.97
C LYS A 118 -15.16 20.62 3.83
N ALA A 119 -14.46 21.74 3.99
CA ALA A 119 -12.99 21.76 3.94
C ALA A 119 -12.36 20.95 5.09
N ARG A 120 -12.93 21.02 6.29
CA ARG A 120 -12.53 20.17 7.43
C ARG A 120 -12.78 18.69 7.16
N LYS A 121 -13.96 18.33 6.63
CA LYS A 121 -14.29 16.94 6.24
C LYS A 121 -13.38 16.39 5.14
N ALA A 122 -12.90 17.23 4.24
CA ALA A 122 -11.92 16.82 3.24
C ALA A 122 -10.57 16.42 3.89
N LEU A 123 -10.15 17.12 4.95
CA LEU A 123 -8.93 16.83 5.71
C LEU A 123 -9.11 15.78 6.80
N GLU A 124 -10.36 15.47 7.19
CA GLU A 124 -10.71 14.53 8.26
C GLU A 124 -10.01 13.17 8.17
N PRO A 125 -9.85 12.53 6.99
CA PRO A 125 -9.13 11.26 6.90
C PRO A 125 -7.67 11.36 7.32
N LEU A 126 -7.00 12.47 6.98
CA LEU A 126 -5.61 12.72 7.33
C LEU A 126 -5.49 13.09 8.81
N THR A 127 -6.35 13.99 9.31
CA THR A 127 -6.29 14.42 10.71
C THR A 127 -6.59 13.26 11.66
N LYS A 128 -7.52 12.36 11.33
CA LYS A 128 -7.75 11.12 12.10
C LYS A 128 -6.52 10.22 12.12
N LYS A 129 -5.92 9.98 10.95
CA LYS A 129 -4.72 9.12 10.84
C LYS A 129 -3.53 9.68 11.63
N LEU A 130 -3.29 10.99 11.55
CA LEU A 130 -2.24 11.66 12.32
C LEU A 130 -2.54 11.73 13.83
N ALA A 131 -3.82 11.78 14.21
CA ALA A 131 -4.22 11.75 15.61
C ALA A 131 -4.05 10.34 16.22
N GLU A 132 -4.32 9.28 15.46
CA GLU A 132 -4.07 7.90 15.87
C GLU A 132 -2.56 7.58 15.89
N ASP A 133 -1.83 8.05 14.88
CA ASP A 133 -0.40 7.80 14.72
C ASP A 133 0.29 9.01 14.09
N PRO A 134 0.94 9.88 14.90
CA PRO A 134 1.65 11.05 14.38
C PRO A 134 2.78 10.70 13.41
N ALA A 135 3.33 9.49 13.51
CA ALA A 135 4.39 8.99 12.64
C ALA A 135 3.85 8.19 11.42
N PHE A 136 2.54 8.22 11.16
CA PHE A 136 1.91 7.46 10.09
C PHE A 136 2.57 7.70 8.71
N MET A 137 2.84 8.97 8.38
CA MET A 137 3.46 9.33 7.09
C MET A 137 4.91 8.87 6.98
N ASP A 138 5.66 8.97 8.07
CA ASP A 138 7.05 8.51 8.12
C ASP A 138 7.11 6.99 7.97
N LYS A 139 6.22 6.27 8.68
CA LYS A 139 6.09 4.81 8.56
C LYS A 139 5.71 4.39 7.14
N LEU A 140 4.74 5.07 6.54
CA LEU A 140 4.34 4.79 5.15
C LEU A 140 5.51 4.99 4.17
N THR A 141 6.31 6.02 4.38
CA THR A 141 7.53 6.28 3.59
C THR A 141 8.57 5.17 3.76
N VAL A 142 8.82 4.74 5.00
CA VAL A 142 9.76 3.65 5.32
C VAL A 142 9.28 2.32 4.75
N ASP A 143 7.99 2.01 4.86
CA ASP A 143 7.41 0.77 4.33
C ASP A 143 7.52 0.72 2.79
N ILE A 144 7.28 1.84 2.11
CA ILE A 144 7.46 1.95 0.66
C ILE A 144 8.92 1.77 0.28
N ALA A 145 9.86 2.38 1.01
CA ALA A 145 11.29 2.21 0.76
C ALA A 145 11.72 0.76 0.94
N SER A 146 11.29 0.10 2.01
CA SER A 146 11.57 -1.32 2.29
C SER A 146 10.99 -2.24 1.21
N MET A 147 9.76 -1.98 0.76
CA MET A 147 9.11 -2.78 -0.30
C MET A 147 9.79 -2.59 -1.67
N ARG A 148 10.26 -1.37 -1.97
CA ARG A 148 11.07 -1.08 -3.18
C ARG A 148 12.39 -1.83 -3.15
N GLU A 149 13.07 -1.85 -2.00
CA GLU A 149 14.33 -2.58 -1.83
C GLU A 149 14.10 -4.09 -2.01
N GLN A 150 13.08 -4.66 -1.38
CA GLN A 150 12.72 -6.08 -1.56
C GLN A 150 12.40 -6.42 -3.02
N MET A 151 11.71 -5.53 -3.74
CA MET A 151 11.41 -5.71 -5.15
C MET A 151 12.68 -5.66 -6.02
N GLN A 152 13.60 -4.75 -5.73
CA GLN A 152 14.89 -4.68 -6.42
C GLN A 152 15.75 -5.92 -6.17
N GLN A 153 15.82 -6.40 -4.92
CA GLN A 153 16.53 -7.62 -4.57
C GLN A 153 15.96 -8.84 -5.30
N LEU A 154 14.63 -8.93 -5.42
CA LEU A 154 13.97 -10.02 -6.14
C LEU A 154 14.16 -9.94 -7.67
N GLN A 155 14.36 -8.74 -8.22
CA GLN A 155 14.66 -8.56 -9.65
C GLN A 155 16.13 -8.79 -9.99
N ALA A 156 17.02 -8.63 -9.01
CA ALA A 156 18.45 -8.86 -9.17
C ALA A 156 18.87 -10.32 -8.90
N ALA A 157 17.97 -11.13 -8.33
CA ALA A 157 18.14 -12.56 -8.06
C ALA A 157 17.64 -13.42 -9.23
#